data_AF-A0A1Q2YMA9-F1
#
_entry.id   AF-A0A1Q2YMA9-F1
#
_cell.length_a   1.000
_cell.length_b   1.000
_cell.length_c   1.000
_cell.angle_alpha   90.00
_cell.angle_beta   90.00
_cell.angle_gamma   90.00
#
_symmetry.space_group_name_H-M   'P 1'
#
loop_
_entity.id
_entity.type
_entity.pdbx_description
1 polymer ?
#
loop_
_entity_poly.entity_id
_entity_poly.type
_entity_poly.pdbx_seq_one_letter_code
_entity_poly.pdbx_strand_id
1 'polypeptide(L)'
;MYHLSAEALQEIITEFPTKFIAVVILALTTYWMPNLRHTAGGFFMYLLFLLTIQQCMSFTFKCVATVTKDGTTAHAIGGLWVLMMCVYAGFVLPLTQMHHWIKWIHYLNPMFYCFYSLMGNEFHRRHMDCYHLIPSGPGYENTSLSNQICDIAGSVAGRDWVLGDDYLYKAFDIKWHNVWKYWGINLCWTVGYIGLNVFMSEYIKNVEGGGDLLLFKRGCLPDTSAGEDWDGKVATRDEMMLALNGPDADLEEIIATADIFSYYDRPYG
;
A
#
# COMPACT_ATOMS: atom_id res chain seq x y z
N MET A 1 -1.51 -7.74 -29.88
CA MET A 1 -1.39 -6.84 -28.71
C MET A 1 -2.76 -6.24 -28.49
N TYR A 2 -3.35 -6.44 -27.31
CA TYR A 2 -4.65 -5.85 -26.97
C TYR A 2 -4.44 -4.37 -26.58
N HIS A 3 -5.51 -3.58 -26.50
CA HIS A 3 -5.41 -2.22 -25.94
C HIS A 3 -4.99 -2.30 -24.47
N LEU A 4 -4.13 -1.38 -24.03
CA LEU A 4 -3.66 -1.31 -22.64
C LEU A 4 -4.78 -1.21 -21.60
N SER A 5 -5.91 -0.60 -21.99
CA SER A 5 -7.11 -0.56 -21.16
C SER A 5 -7.71 -1.94 -20.91
N ALA A 6 -7.62 -2.87 -21.87
CA ALA A 6 -8.08 -4.24 -21.72
C ALA A 6 -7.14 -5.06 -20.82
N GLU A 7 -5.83 -4.82 -20.92
CA GLU A 7 -4.83 -5.46 -20.06
C GLU A 7 -4.98 -5.03 -18.59
N ALA A 8 -5.18 -3.73 -18.33
CA ALA A 8 -5.40 -3.23 -16.98
C ALA A 8 -6.72 -3.76 -16.36
N LEU A 9 -7.78 -3.89 -17.16
CA LEU A 9 -9.04 -4.48 -16.69
C LEU A 9 -8.89 -5.96 -16.34
N GLN A 10 -8.18 -6.71 -17.19
CA GLN A 10 -7.87 -8.11 -16.95
C GLN A 10 -7.12 -8.28 -15.63
N GLU A 11 -6.11 -7.45 -15.38
CA GLU A 11 -5.30 -7.46 -14.17
C GLU A 11 -6.14 -7.18 -12.90
N ILE A 12 -7.05 -6.19 -12.95
CA ILE A 12 -7.96 -5.91 -11.84
C ILE A 12 -8.82 -7.15 -11.53
N ILE A 13 -9.37 -7.79 -12.56
CA ILE A 13 -10.28 -8.92 -12.40
C ILE A 13 -9.53 -10.16 -11.89
N THR A 14 -8.32 -10.43 -12.37
CA THR A 14 -7.55 -11.61 -11.97
C THR A 14 -7.01 -11.51 -10.55
N GLU A 15 -6.62 -10.32 -10.10
CA GLU A 15 -6.08 -10.12 -8.76
C GLU A 15 -7.15 -9.97 -7.68
N PHE A 16 -8.36 -9.52 -8.05
CA PHE A 16 -9.41 -9.23 -7.09
C PHE A 16 -9.78 -10.42 -6.18
N PRO A 17 -9.97 -11.67 -6.67
CA PRO A 17 -10.31 -12.80 -5.81
C PRO A 17 -9.23 -13.09 -4.76
N THR A 18 -7.97 -13.09 -5.16
CA THR A 18 -6.84 -13.36 -4.26
C THR A 18 -6.73 -12.29 -3.18
N LYS A 19 -6.84 -11.01 -3.57
CA LYS A 19 -6.83 -9.88 -2.63
C LYS A 19 -8.04 -9.90 -1.70
N PHE A 20 -9.23 -10.21 -2.22
CA PHE A 20 -10.45 -10.29 -1.42
C PHE A 20 -10.33 -11.36 -0.34
N ILE A 21 -9.87 -12.56 -0.68
CA ILE A 21 -9.66 -13.65 0.29
C ILE A 21 -8.64 -13.21 1.37
N ALA A 22 -7.51 -12.63 0.95
CA ALA A 22 -6.49 -12.15 1.88
C ALA A 22 -7.04 -11.08 2.83
N VAL A 23 -7.81 -10.11 2.32
CA VAL A 23 -8.44 -9.06 3.12
C VAL A 23 -9.49 -9.62 4.07
N VAL A 24 -10.27 -10.62 3.66
CA VAL A 24 -11.26 -11.26 4.54
C VAL A 24 -10.57 -11.97 5.70
N ILE A 25 -9.50 -12.74 5.43
CA ILE A 25 -8.73 -13.42 6.48
C ILE A 25 -8.12 -12.38 7.44
N LEU A 26 -7.51 -11.33 6.89
CA LEU A 26 -6.98 -10.22 7.69
C LEU A 26 -8.08 -9.59 8.54
N ALA A 27 -9.22 -9.25 7.95
CA ALA A 27 -10.31 -8.62 8.67
C ALA A 27 -10.87 -9.50 9.80
N LEU A 28 -11.03 -10.81 9.57
CA LEU A 28 -11.46 -11.75 10.59
C LEU A 28 -10.47 -11.87 11.75
N THR A 29 -9.17 -11.82 11.47
CA THR A 29 -8.16 -11.88 12.52
C THR A 29 -8.04 -10.57 13.28
N THR A 30 -7.94 -9.43 12.59
CA THR A 30 -7.67 -8.12 13.20
C THR A 30 -8.89 -7.49 13.87
N TYR A 31 -10.10 -7.90 13.52
CA TYR A 31 -11.30 -7.34 14.15
C TYR A 31 -11.72 -8.13 15.40
N TRP A 32 -11.53 -9.46 15.41
CA TRP A 32 -11.92 -10.30 16.55
C TRP A 32 -10.83 -10.39 17.62
N MET A 33 -9.54 -10.39 17.24
CA MET A 33 -8.43 -10.50 18.20
C MET A 33 -8.39 -9.37 19.23
N PRO A 34 -8.57 -8.08 18.88
CA PRO A 34 -8.59 -6.97 19.84
C PRO A 34 -9.99 -6.71 20.40
N ASN A 35 -10.99 -7.55 20.08
CA ASN A 35 -12.37 -7.40 20.52
C ASN A 35 -13.00 -6.05 20.08
N LEU A 36 -12.99 -5.77 18.77
CA LEU A 36 -13.68 -4.61 18.19
C LEU A 36 -15.21 -4.73 18.34
N ARG A 37 -15.92 -3.64 18.02
CA ARG A 37 -17.36 -3.50 18.29
C ARG A 37 -18.21 -4.57 17.60
N HIS A 38 -18.76 -5.53 18.33
CA HIS A 38 -19.65 -6.61 17.84
C HIS A 38 -20.98 -6.13 17.22
N THR A 39 -20.90 -5.54 16.03
CA THR A 39 -22.07 -5.12 15.24
C THR A 39 -21.83 -5.51 13.79
N ALA A 40 -22.80 -6.19 13.17
CA ALA A 40 -22.66 -6.62 11.77
C ALA A 40 -22.34 -5.43 10.84
N GLY A 41 -23.02 -4.29 11.01
CA GLY A 41 -22.75 -3.08 10.22
C GLY A 41 -21.34 -2.53 10.42
N GLY A 42 -20.80 -2.58 11.66
CA GLY A 42 -19.44 -2.15 11.93
C GLY A 42 -18.41 -3.03 11.23
N PHE A 43 -18.62 -4.35 11.22
CA PHE A 43 -17.73 -5.27 10.53
C PHE A 43 -17.74 -5.08 9.01
N PHE A 44 -18.93 -4.96 8.38
CA PHE A 44 -18.99 -4.78 6.93
C PHE A 44 -18.41 -3.43 6.48
N MET A 45 -18.57 -2.35 7.26
CA MET A 45 -17.90 -1.08 7.00
C MET A 45 -16.38 -1.21 7.14
N TYR A 46 -15.91 -1.91 8.17
CA TYR A 46 -14.48 -2.21 8.36
C TYR A 46 -13.90 -2.98 7.17
N LEU A 47 -14.57 -4.05 6.73
CA LEU A 47 -14.18 -4.86 5.58
C LEU A 47 -14.15 -4.03 4.29
N LEU A 48 -15.16 -3.19 4.06
CA LEU A 48 -15.24 -2.31 2.89
C LEU A 48 -14.05 -1.33 2.84
N PHE A 49 -13.72 -0.71 3.97
CA PHE A 49 -12.61 0.24 4.06
C PHE A 49 -11.27 -0.44 3.83
N LEU A 50 -11.07 -1.64 4.41
CA LEU A 50 -9.87 -2.45 4.17
C LEU A 50 -9.73 -2.89 2.71
N LEU A 51 -10.83 -3.30 2.07
CA LEU A 51 -10.81 -3.68 0.66
C LEU A 51 -10.44 -2.49 -0.25
N THR A 52 -10.98 -1.30 0.07
CA THR A 52 -10.73 -0.09 -0.72
C THR A 52 -9.25 0.34 -0.60
N ILE A 53 -8.70 0.40 0.62
CA ILE A 53 -7.29 0.77 0.81
C ILE A 53 -6.34 -0.29 0.25
N GLN A 54 -6.67 -1.58 0.36
CA GLN A 54 -5.88 -2.66 -0.24
C GLN A 54 -5.74 -2.46 -1.75
N GLN A 55 -6.86 -2.15 -2.42
CA GLN A 55 -6.84 -1.89 -3.86
C GLN A 55 -6.05 -0.63 -4.18
N CYS A 56 -6.27 0.47 -3.44
CA CYS A 56 -5.55 1.72 -3.60
C CYS A 56 -4.03 1.54 -3.50
N MET A 57 -3.56 0.92 -2.42
CA MET A 57 -2.13 0.72 -2.17
C MET A 57 -1.49 -0.20 -3.21
N SER A 58 -2.21 -1.23 -3.66
CA SER A 58 -1.73 -2.10 -4.73
C SER A 58 -1.42 -1.32 -6.01
N PHE A 59 -2.32 -0.40 -6.42
CA PHE A 59 -2.08 0.42 -7.61
C PHE A 59 -1.01 1.48 -7.40
N THR A 60 -0.87 2.04 -6.18
CA THR A 60 0.25 2.92 -5.85
C THR A 60 1.60 2.22 -6.05
N PHE A 61 1.74 0.97 -5.58
CA PHE A 61 2.96 0.19 -5.80
C PHE A 61 3.21 -0.13 -7.27
N LYS A 62 2.15 -0.45 -8.02
CA LYS A 62 2.27 -0.67 -9.46
C LYS A 62 2.72 0.57 -10.19
N CYS A 63 2.23 1.75 -9.79
CA CYS A 63 2.70 3.02 -10.34
C CYS A 63 4.21 3.21 -10.16
N VAL A 64 4.73 2.89 -8.95
CA VAL A 64 6.18 2.93 -8.70
C VAL A 64 6.90 1.91 -9.58
N ALA A 65 6.39 0.69 -9.65
CA ALA A 65 6.97 -0.39 -10.45
C ALA A 65 7.03 -0.04 -11.94
N THR A 66 6.00 0.60 -12.50
CA THR A 66 5.97 1.01 -13.92
C THR A 66 6.98 2.11 -14.26
N VAL A 67 7.37 2.93 -13.28
CA VAL A 67 8.34 4.01 -13.48
C VAL A 67 9.78 3.52 -13.35
N THR A 68 10.00 2.46 -12.56
CA THR A 68 11.31 1.87 -12.34
C THR A 68 11.65 0.79 -13.35
N LYS A 69 12.91 0.73 -13.79
CA LYS A 69 13.39 -0.30 -14.73
C LYS A 69 13.89 -1.57 -14.04
N ASP A 70 14.20 -1.48 -12.75
CA ASP A 70 14.78 -2.55 -11.96
C ASP A 70 13.85 -2.93 -10.79
N GLY A 71 13.65 -4.23 -10.61
CA GLY A 71 12.78 -4.78 -9.58
C GLY A 71 13.28 -4.50 -8.17
N THR A 72 14.60 -4.53 -7.92
CA THR A 72 15.13 -4.29 -6.57
C THR A 72 14.92 -2.83 -6.16
N THR A 73 15.19 -1.91 -7.09
CA THR A 73 14.95 -0.47 -6.91
C THR A 73 13.47 -0.17 -6.71
N ALA A 74 12.57 -0.84 -7.43
CA ALA A 74 11.12 -0.68 -7.29
C ALA A 74 10.65 -1.00 -5.85
N HIS A 75 11.12 -2.12 -5.29
CA HIS A 75 10.77 -2.52 -3.93
C HIS A 75 11.34 -1.56 -2.88
N ALA A 76 12.58 -1.08 -3.06
CA ALA A 76 13.19 -0.13 -2.15
C ALA A 76 12.43 1.21 -2.11
N ILE A 77 12.10 1.77 -3.28
CA ILE A 77 11.36 3.03 -3.38
C ILE A 77 9.92 2.84 -2.88
N GLY A 78 9.26 1.74 -3.26
CA GLY A 78 7.91 1.43 -2.79
C GLY A 78 7.85 1.29 -1.27
N GLY A 79 8.81 0.58 -0.67
CA GLY A 79 8.90 0.42 0.79
C GLY A 79 9.07 1.76 1.51
N LEU A 80 9.98 2.62 1.02
CA LEU A 80 10.18 3.96 1.56
C LEU A 80 8.91 4.81 1.44
N TRP A 81 8.22 4.73 0.31
CA TRP A 81 6.98 5.46 0.05
C TRP A 81 5.88 5.08 1.04
N VAL A 82 5.70 3.79 1.31
CA VAL A 82 4.71 3.33 2.29
C VAL A 82 5.10 3.70 3.71
N LEU A 83 6.38 3.65 4.07
CA LEU A 83 6.83 4.14 5.37
C LEU A 83 6.46 5.61 5.57
N MET A 84 6.70 6.46 4.56
CA MET A 84 6.30 7.87 4.59
C MET A 84 4.78 8.02 4.74
N MET A 85 3.98 7.27 3.97
CA MET A 85 2.52 7.28 4.09
C MET A 85 2.03 6.84 5.48
N CYS A 86 2.65 5.83 6.09
CA CYS A 86 2.31 5.36 7.43
C CYS A 86 2.54 6.41 8.51
N VAL A 87 3.68 7.11 8.47
CA VAL A 87 4.00 8.19 9.43
C VAL A 87 2.96 9.31 9.33
N TYR A 88 2.58 9.68 8.10
CA TYR A 88 1.56 10.70 7.85
C TYR A 88 0.13 10.15 7.77
N ALA A 89 -0.16 8.94 8.25
CA ALA A 89 -1.53 8.39 8.22
C ALA A 89 -2.44 8.99 9.31
N GLY A 90 -1.85 9.59 10.35
CA GLY A 90 -2.59 10.30 11.41
C GLY A 90 -2.56 9.63 12.78
N PHE A 91 -1.97 8.44 12.91
CA PHE A 91 -1.77 7.77 14.20
C PHE A 91 -0.61 8.37 14.99
N VAL A 92 0.57 8.50 14.36
CA VAL A 92 1.79 9.02 15.01
C VAL A 92 1.69 10.53 15.23
N LEU A 93 1.22 11.27 14.22
CA LEU A 93 0.94 12.69 14.32
C LEU A 93 -0.54 12.93 14.02
N PRO A 94 -1.36 13.36 15.01
CA PRO A 94 -2.74 13.75 14.76
C PRO A 94 -2.81 15.09 14.02
N LEU A 95 -3.84 15.27 13.19
CA LEU A 95 -4.02 16.46 12.33
C LEU A 95 -4.06 17.79 13.12
N THR A 96 -4.56 17.72 14.35
CA THR A 96 -4.72 18.87 15.27
C THR A 96 -3.38 19.46 15.70
N GLN A 97 -2.33 18.65 15.79
CA GLN A 97 -1.00 19.08 16.27
C GLN A 97 -0.02 19.40 15.14
N MET A 98 -0.38 19.14 13.88
CA MET A 98 0.50 19.41 12.74
C MET A 98 0.58 20.90 12.39
N HIS A 99 1.78 21.34 11.99
CA HIS A 99 1.98 22.67 11.40
C HIS A 99 1.22 22.79 10.07
N HIS A 100 0.66 23.97 9.80
CA HIS A 100 -0.23 24.23 8.66
C HIS A 100 0.37 23.85 7.30
N TRP A 101 1.69 24.01 7.13
CA TRP A 101 2.40 23.71 5.88
C TRP A 101 2.63 22.21 5.64
N ILE A 102 2.49 21.33 6.63
CA ILE A 102 2.56 19.86 6.42
C ILE A 102 1.17 19.27 6.17
N LYS A 103 0.10 19.96 6.63
CA LYS A 103 -1.29 19.45 6.57
C LYS A 103 -1.74 19.06 5.16
N TRP A 104 -1.23 19.70 4.11
CA TRP A 104 -1.63 19.37 2.73
C TRP A 104 -1.13 17.99 2.27
N ILE A 105 0.04 17.54 2.72
CA ILE A 105 0.59 16.21 2.40
C ILE A 105 -0.35 15.12 2.91
N HIS A 106 -0.98 15.38 4.06
CA HIS A 106 -1.95 14.49 4.66
C HIS A 106 -3.18 14.28 3.77
N TYR A 107 -3.65 15.34 3.09
CA TYR A 107 -4.77 15.24 2.16
C TYR A 107 -4.42 14.54 0.84
N LEU A 108 -3.14 14.39 0.52
CA LEU A 108 -2.70 13.57 -0.62
C LEU A 108 -2.54 12.09 -0.25
N ASN A 109 -2.51 11.78 1.04
CA ASN A 109 -2.27 10.42 1.51
C ASN A 109 -3.58 9.61 1.57
N PRO A 110 -3.77 8.57 0.73
CA PRO A 110 -4.97 7.73 0.81
C PRO A 110 -5.10 7.00 2.15
N MET A 111 -3.98 6.65 2.80
CA MET A 111 -3.97 5.92 4.07
C MET A 111 -4.61 6.73 5.21
N PHE A 112 -4.45 8.06 5.19
CA PHE A 112 -5.11 8.95 6.14
C PHE A 112 -6.64 8.80 6.13
N TYR A 113 -7.23 8.85 4.93
CA TYR A 113 -8.68 8.74 4.78
C TYR A 113 -9.22 7.39 5.24
N CYS A 114 -8.47 6.31 4.99
CA CYS A 114 -8.83 4.98 5.49
C CYS A 114 -8.76 4.93 7.01
N PHE A 115 -7.66 5.41 7.61
CA PHE A 115 -7.47 5.43 9.06
C PHE A 115 -8.61 6.20 9.77
N TYR A 116 -8.96 7.39 9.26
CA TYR A 116 -10.03 8.22 9.82
C TYR A 116 -11.41 7.56 9.66
N SER A 117 -11.64 6.85 8.56
CA SER A 117 -12.88 6.09 8.35
C SER A 117 -13.00 4.91 9.31
N LEU A 118 -11.89 4.18 9.53
CA LEU A 118 -11.82 3.06 10.47
C LEU A 118 -12.04 3.53 11.91
N MET A 119 -11.37 4.60 12.33
CA MET A 119 -11.57 5.21 13.65
C MET A 119 -13.02 5.65 13.85
N GLY A 120 -13.58 6.37 12.87
CA GLY A 120 -14.97 6.81 12.92
C GLY A 120 -15.94 5.63 13.06
N ASN A 121 -15.73 4.54 12.32
CA ASN A 121 -16.55 3.32 12.43
C ASN A 121 -16.51 2.66 13.81
N GLU A 122 -15.32 2.57 14.40
CA GLU A 122 -15.10 1.81 15.63
C GLU A 122 -15.56 2.55 16.88
N PHE A 123 -15.25 3.85 16.97
CA PHE A 123 -15.55 4.65 18.15
C PHE A 123 -16.98 5.21 18.15
N HIS A 124 -17.72 5.09 17.04
CA HIS A 124 -19.08 5.61 16.95
C HIS A 124 -20.02 4.95 17.97
N ARG A 125 -20.64 5.78 18.83
CA ARG A 125 -21.51 5.35 19.93
C ARG A 125 -20.88 4.31 20.87
N ARG A 126 -19.55 4.25 20.96
CA ARG A 126 -18.84 3.36 21.88
C ARG A 126 -18.65 4.08 23.22
N HIS A 127 -19.01 3.40 24.31
CA HIS A 127 -18.71 3.85 25.67
C HIS A 127 -17.41 3.19 26.10
N MET A 128 -16.46 4.00 26.58
CA MET A 128 -15.15 3.54 27.02
C MET A 128 -15.02 3.85 28.51
N ASP A 129 -14.97 2.81 29.32
CA ASP A 129 -14.85 2.96 30.77
C ASP A 129 -13.48 3.55 31.14
N CYS A 130 -13.49 4.44 32.11
CA CYS A 130 -12.29 5.13 32.54
C CYS A 130 -11.50 4.26 33.51
N TYR A 131 -10.22 4.04 33.19
CA TYR A 131 -9.32 3.32 34.09
C TYR A 131 -8.91 4.16 35.30
N HIS A 132 -8.69 5.46 35.10
CA HIS A 132 -8.25 6.38 36.15
C HIS A 132 -9.08 7.66 36.13
N LEU A 133 -9.65 8.00 37.28
CA LEU A 133 -10.42 9.22 37.53
C LEU A 133 -9.53 10.24 38.25
N ILE A 134 -9.63 11.51 37.85
CA ILE A 134 -8.87 12.63 38.40
C ILE A 134 -9.89 13.63 38.98
N PRO A 135 -9.69 14.16 40.20
CA PRO A 135 -8.57 13.89 41.10
C PRO A 135 -8.70 12.54 41.83
N SER A 136 -7.55 11.90 42.05
CA SER A 136 -7.39 10.70 42.87
C SER A 136 -6.19 10.90 43.83
N GLY A 137 -6.17 10.15 44.93
CA GLY A 137 -5.07 10.16 45.90
C GLY A 137 -5.44 10.72 47.28
N PRO A 138 -4.44 10.86 48.17
CA PRO A 138 -4.64 11.28 49.56
C PRO A 138 -5.30 12.67 49.61
N GLY A 139 -6.41 12.77 50.34
CA GLY A 139 -7.21 14.00 50.42
C GLY A 139 -8.37 14.10 49.42
N TYR A 140 -8.46 13.20 48.44
CA TYR A 140 -9.59 13.11 47.49
C TYR A 140 -10.46 11.86 47.67
N GLU A 141 -10.27 11.12 48.76
CA GLU A 141 -10.95 9.84 49.07
C GLU A 141 -12.49 9.94 49.14
N ASN A 142 -13.03 11.10 49.52
CA ASN A 142 -14.48 11.35 49.64
C ASN A 142 -15.06 12.19 48.49
N THR A 143 -14.35 12.28 47.36
CA THR A 143 -14.81 13.07 46.21
C THR A 143 -15.92 12.31 45.48
N SER A 144 -17.09 12.93 45.33
CA SER A 144 -18.18 12.36 44.53
C SER A 144 -17.82 12.31 43.04
N LEU A 145 -18.37 11.34 42.32
CA LEU A 145 -18.14 11.16 40.87
C LEU A 145 -18.39 12.46 40.08
N SER A 146 -19.35 13.30 40.50
CA SER A 146 -19.65 14.62 39.90
C SER A 146 -18.45 15.58 39.82
N ASN A 147 -17.49 15.43 40.74
CA ASN A 147 -16.29 16.26 40.84
C ASN A 147 -15.05 15.53 40.30
N GLN A 148 -15.23 14.37 39.67
CA GLN A 148 -14.18 13.59 39.04
C GLN A 148 -14.37 13.56 37.52
N ILE A 149 -13.25 13.46 36.80
CA ILE A 149 -13.19 13.40 35.34
C ILE A 149 -12.10 12.40 34.91
N CYS A 150 -12.24 11.81 33.73
CA CYS A 150 -11.23 10.92 33.17
C CYS A 150 -10.10 11.71 32.50
N ASP A 151 -8.89 11.19 32.52
CA ASP A 151 -7.69 11.79 31.90
C ASP A 151 -7.69 11.75 30.34
N ILE A 152 -8.73 11.18 29.75
CA ILE A 152 -8.83 10.99 28.30
C ILE A 152 -9.52 12.21 27.67
N ALA A 153 -9.04 12.64 26.51
CA ALA A 153 -9.67 13.73 25.74
C ALA A 153 -11.15 13.42 25.45
N GLY A 154 -12.03 14.40 25.62
CA GLY A 154 -13.47 14.22 25.41
C GLY A 154 -14.23 13.68 26.63
N SER A 155 -13.58 13.54 27.79
CA SER A 155 -14.24 13.23 29.05
C SER A 155 -15.14 14.38 29.54
N VAL A 156 -16.20 14.02 30.26
CA VAL A 156 -17.14 14.96 30.88
C VAL A 156 -17.18 14.68 32.38
N ALA A 157 -17.09 15.72 33.21
CA ALA A 157 -17.13 15.58 34.66
C ALA A 157 -18.43 14.89 35.12
N GLY A 158 -18.35 14.01 36.11
CA GLY A 158 -19.52 13.27 36.60
C GLY A 158 -19.80 11.94 35.92
N ARG A 159 -18.94 11.49 34.99
CA ARG A 159 -19.08 10.19 34.31
C ARG A 159 -17.79 9.39 34.47
N ASP A 160 -17.96 8.09 34.68
CA ASP A 160 -16.91 7.08 34.72
C ASP A 160 -16.62 6.46 33.34
N TRP A 161 -17.21 7.02 32.28
CA TRP A 161 -17.01 6.59 30.90
C TRP A 161 -16.89 7.80 29.96
N VAL A 162 -16.19 7.59 28.84
CA VAL A 162 -16.03 8.57 27.76
C VAL A 162 -16.74 8.08 26.50
N LEU A 163 -17.49 8.97 25.84
CA LEU A 163 -18.10 8.68 24.56
C LEU A 163 -17.03 8.73 23.45
N GLY A 164 -16.97 7.69 22.63
CA GLY A 164 -15.99 7.61 21.53
C GLY A 164 -16.12 8.72 20.50
N ASP A 165 -17.33 9.19 20.23
CA ASP A 165 -17.56 10.34 19.33
C ASP A 165 -16.93 11.64 19.89
N ASP A 166 -17.01 11.86 21.20
CA ASP A 166 -16.41 13.04 21.85
C ASP A 166 -14.88 12.93 21.90
N TYR A 167 -14.36 11.73 22.16
CA TYR A 167 -12.93 11.43 22.08
C TYR A 167 -12.38 11.72 20.68
N LEU A 168 -13.02 11.20 19.64
CA LEU A 168 -12.61 11.41 18.25
C LEU A 168 -12.64 12.88 17.84
N TYR A 169 -13.66 13.62 18.26
CA TYR A 169 -13.76 15.05 17.96
C TYR A 169 -12.67 15.86 18.65
N LYS A 170 -12.37 15.56 19.93
CA LYS A 170 -11.36 16.31 20.69
C LYS A 170 -9.92 15.94 20.34
N ALA A 171 -9.64 14.67 20.07
CA ALA A 171 -8.28 14.21 19.76
C ALA A 171 -7.91 14.39 18.28
N PHE A 172 -8.83 14.07 17.37
CA PHE A 172 -8.56 13.96 15.92
C PHE A 172 -9.40 14.90 15.04
N ASP A 173 -10.31 15.70 15.61
CA ASP A 173 -11.26 16.56 14.87
C ASP A 173 -12.14 15.77 13.88
N ILE A 174 -12.49 14.53 14.24
CA ILE A 174 -13.31 13.63 13.41
C ILE A 174 -14.77 13.71 13.84
N LYS A 175 -15.68 13.85 12.88
CA LYS A 175 -17.12 13.73 13.06
C LYS A 175 -17.66 12.52 12.32
N TRP A 176 -18.59 11.79 12.91
CA TRP A 176 -19.24 10.61 12.31
C TRP A 176 -19.76 10.86 10.89
N HIS A 177 -20.37 12.02 10.66
CA HIS A 177 -20.91 12.38 9.34
C HIS A 177 -19.86 12.40 8.22
N ASN A 178 -18.58 12.65 8.55
CA ASN A 178 -17.50 12.72 7.56
C ASN A 178 -16.93 11.36 7.19
N VAL A 179 -17.28 10.27 7.88
CA VAL A 179 -16.72 8.92 7.62
C VAL A 179 -16.93 8.49 6.18
N TRP A 180 -18.16 8.62 5.68
CA TRP A 180 -18.48 8.29 4.29
C TRP A 180 -17.83 9.22 3.27
N LYS A 181 -17.62 10.49 3.63
CA LYS A 181 -16.88 11.44 2.81
C LYS A 181 -15.42 11.02 2.67
N TYR A 182 -14.76 10.63 3.76
CA TYR A 182 -13.38 10.17 3.73
C TYR A 182 -13.24 8.89 2.90
N TRP A 183 -14.15 7.93 3.08
CA TRP A 183 -14.18 6.75 2.22
C TRP A 183 -14.38 7.08 0.74
N GLY A 184 -15.29 7.99 0.41
CA GLY A 184 -15.51 8.45 -0.97
C GLY A 184 -14.26 9.09 -1.59
N ILE A 185 -13.50 9.89 -0.82
CA ILE A 185 -12.23 10.46 -1.27
C ILE A 185 -11.19 9.36 -1.52
N ASN A 186 -11.11 8.35 -0.65
CA ASN A 186 -10.23 7.20 -0.83
C ASN A 186 -10.58 6.39 -2.10
N LEU A 187 -11.88 6.24 -2.40
CA LEU A 187 -12.35 5.62 -3.63
C LEU A 187 -11.93 6.43 -4.87
N CYS A 188 -12.06 7.76 -4.83
CA CYS A 188 -11.57 8.64 -5.89
C CYS A 188 -10.06 8.48 -6.12
N TRP A 189 -9.26 8.40 -5.05
CA TRP A 189 -7.83 8.10 -5.15
C TRP A 189 -7.57 6.74 -5.80
N THR A 190 -8.34 5.72 -5.44
CA THR A 190 -8.22 4.37 -6.01
C THR A 190 -8.44 4.40 -7.53
N VAL A 191 -9.52 5.04 -7.99
CA VAL A 191 -9.81 5.20 -9.42
C VAL A 191 -8.73 6.05 -10.10
N GLY A 192 -8.25 7.10 -9.43
CA GLY A 192 -7.17 7.95 -9.90
C GLY A 192 -5.86 7.19 -10.13
N TYR A 193 -5.45 6.33 -9.19
CA TYR A 193 -4.24 5.52 -9.34
C TYR A 193 -4.38 4.44 -10.42
N ILE A 194 -5.57 3.87 -10.61
CA ILE A 194 -5.84 2.96 -11.73
C ILE A 194 -5.68 3.71 -13.06
N GLY A 195 -6.32 4.87 -13.21
CA GLY A 195 -6.19 5.69 -14.41
C GLY A 195 -4.76 6.17 -14.66
N LEU A 196 -4.04 6.56 -13.61
CA LEU A 196 -2.64 6.95 -13.69
C LEU A 196 -1.76 5.77 -14.12
N ASN A 197 -2.00 4.57 -13.62
CA ASN A 197 -1.26 3.38 -14.02
C ASN A 197 -1.50 3.04 -15.49
N VAL A 198 -2.75 3.09 -15.98
CA VAL A 198 -3.07 2.89 -17.41
C VAL A 198 -2.34 3.93 -18.27
N PHE A 199 -2.41 5.20 -17.87
CA PHE A 199 -1.73 6.29 -18.56
C PHE A 199 -0.21 6.10 -18.60
N MET A 200 0.41 5.77 -17.46
CA MET A 200 1.86 5.57 -17.40
C MET A 200 2.30 4.40 -18.26
N SER A 201 1.55 3.30 -18.29
CA SER A 201 1.85 2.15 -19.13
C SER A 201 1.79 2.47 -20.63
N GLU A 202 0.99 3.46 -21.06
CA GLU A 202 0.93 3.89 -22.47
C GLU A 202 2.13 4.75 -22.88
N TYR A 203 2.60 5.63 -21.99
CA TYR A 203 3.68 6.56 -22.29
C TYR A 203 5.07 5.98 -22.02
N ILE A 204 5.19 5.13 -21.01
CA ILE A 204 6.43 4.46 -20.68
C ILE A 204 6.51 3.21 -21.55
N LYS A 205 7.28 3.31 -22.65
CA LYS A 205 7.65 2.13 -23.43
C LYS A 205 8.36 1.16 -22.49
N ASN A 206 7.76 0.00 -22.25
CA ASN A 206 8.42 -1.09 -21.56
C ASN A 206 9.79 -1.31 -22.21
N VAL A 207 10.83 -1.51 -21.39
CA VAL A 207 12.12 -1.96 -21.89
C VAL A 207 11.82 -3.18 -22.75
N GLU A 208 12.21 -3.14 -24.04
CA GLU A 208 12.13 -4.31 -24.90
C GLU A 208 12.83 -5.43 -24.14
N GLY A 209 12.05 -6.36 -23.61
CA GLY A 209 12.54 -7.53 -22.93
C GLY A 209 13.26 -8.38 -23.98
N GLY A 210 14.51 -8.04 -24.26
CA GLY A 210 15.46 -9.00 -24.80
C GLY A 210 15.46 -10.12 -23.77
N GLY A 211 14.83 -11.25 -24.12
CA GLY A 211 14.65 -12.36 -23.18
C GLY A 211 15.98 -12.66 -22.51
N ASP A 212 15.95 -12.86 -21.19
CA ASP A 212 17.12 -13.28 -20.42
C ASP A 212 17.64 -14.60 -21.00
N LEU A 213 18.58 -14.49 -21.94
CA LEU A 213 19.36 -15.61 -22.42
C LEU A 213 20.52 -15.76 -21.45
N LEU A 214 20.41 -16.70 -20.53
CA LEU A 214 21.52 -17.10 -19.67
C LEU A 214 22.63 -17.68 -20.56
N LEU A 215 23.62 -16.85 -20.88
CA LEU A 215 24.80 -17.23 -21.66
C LEU A 215 25.82 -17.91 -20.75
N PHE A 216 25.83 -19.24 -20.75
CA PHE A 216 26.91 -20.01 -20.12
C PHE A 216 28.07 -20.15 -21.10
N LYS A 217 29.25 -19.63 -20.72
CA LYS A 217 30.49 -19.84 -21.49
C LYS A 217 30.87 -21.33 -21.46
N ARG A 218 30.92 -21.96 -22.63
CA ARG A 218 31.25 -23.38 -22.78
C ARG A 218 32.63 -23.68 -22.19
N GLY A 219 32.69 -24.53 -21.16
CA GLY A 219 33.92 -24.96 -20.48
C GLY A 219 34.31 -24.17 -19.23
N CYS A 220 33.55 -23.13 -18.85
CA CYS A 220 33.73 -22.42 -17.58
C CYS A 220 32.49 -22.66 -16.71
N LEU A 221 32.46 -23.79 -15.98
CA LEU A 221 31.52 -23.91 -14.87
C LEU A 221 32.05 -23.06 -13.71
N PRO A 222 31.20 -22.27 -13.06
CA PRO A 222 31.58 -21.58 -11.84
C PRO A 222 31.97 -22.59 -10.75
N ASP A 223 33.00 -22.26 -9.97
CA ASP A 223 33.47 -23.14 -8.89
C ASP A 223 32.37 -23.25 -7.81
N THR A 224 31.74 -24.42 -7.70
CA THR A 224 30.62 -24.70 -6.78
C THR A 224 31.00 -24.69 -5.30
N SER A 225 32.25 -24.34 -4.97
CA SER A 225 32.77 -24.32 -3.61
C SER A 225 32.42 -23.07 -2.80
N ALA A 226 31.89 -22.02 -3.45
CA ALA A 226 31.64 -20.71 -2.84
C ALA A 226 30.16 -20.28 -2.83
N GLY A 227 29.29 -21.07 -2.18
CA GLY A 227 27.95 -20.61 -1.75
C GLY A 227 26.94 -20.28 -2.86
N GLU A 228 25.67 -20.08 -2.47
CA GLU A 228 24.52 -19.93 -3.38
C GLU A 228 24.33 -18.52 -3.97
N ASP A 229 25.24 -17.56 -3.70
CA ASP A 229 25.13 -16.17 -4.21
C ASP A 229 25.85 -16.02 -5.56
N TRP A 230 25.15 -16.42 -6.62
CA TRP A 230 25.53 -16.06 -7.99
C TRP A 230 24.84 -14.74 -8.36
N ASP A 231 25.57 -13.64 -8.20
CA ASP A 231 25.13 -12.33 -8.67
C ASP A 231 25.21 -12.32 -10.21
N GLY A 232 24.15 -12.82 -10.84
CA GLY A 232 23.99 -12.84 -12.29
C GLY A 232 23.96 -11.41 -12.79
N LYS A 233 25.11 -10.86 -13.22
CA LYS A 233 25.13 -9.57 -13.90
C LYS A 233 24.31 -9.72 -15.18
N VAL A 234 23.20 -8.98 -15.28
CA VAL A 234 22.41 -8.90 -16.51
C VAL A 234 23.30 -8.28 -17.57
N ALA A 235 23.74 -9.09 -18.54
CA ALA A 235 24.58 -8.63 -19.63
C ALA A 235 23.78 -7.66 -20.50
N THR A 236 24.38 -6.52 -20.81
CA THR A 236 23.80 -5.56 -21.75
C THR A 236 23.69 -6.20 -23.13
N ARG A 237 22.74 -5.79 -23.97
CA ARG A 237 22.55 -6.36 -25.33
C ARG A 237 23.85 -6.39 -26.13
N ASP A 238 24.67 -5.35 -25.99
CA ASP A 238 25.95 -5.22 -26.67
C ASP A 238 27.01 -6.19 -26.12
N GLU A 239 27.01 -6.44 -24.80
CA GLU A 239 27.87 -7.45 -24.16
C GLU A 239 27.46 -8.87 -24.61
N MET A 240 26.16 -9.16 -24.77
CA MET A 240 25.68 -10.45 -25.30
C MET A 240 26.13 -10.68 -26.74
N MET A 241 25.98 -9.66 -27.59
CA MET A 241 26.31 -9.76 -29.01
C MET A 241 27.83 -9.90 -29.25
N LEU A 242 28.65 -9.22 -28.44
CA LEU A 242 30.11 -9.37 -28.49
C LEU A 242 30.56 -10.75 -28.00
N ALA A 243 29.89 -11.32 -26.99
CA ALA A 243 30.19 -12.67 -26.50
C ALA A 243 29.81 -13.78 -27.50
N LEU A 244 28.74 -13.58 -28.29
CA LEU A 244 28.25 -14.54 -29.30
C LEU A 244 29.12 -14.56 -30.57
N ASN A 245 29.58 -13.39 -31.02
CA ASN A 245 30.21 -13.25 -32.32
C ASN A 245 31.75 -13.06 -32.27
N GLY A 246 32.31 -12.80 -31.08
CA GLY A 246 33.75 -12.61 -30.88
C GLY A 246 34.21 -11.15 -31.07
N PRO A 247 35.47 -10.84 -30.71
CA PRO A 247 35.98 -9.46 -30.66
C PRO A 247 36.17 -8.80 -32.04
N ASP A 248 36.14 -9.57 -33.13
CA ASP A 248 36.31 -9.09 -34.52
C ASP A 248 34.97 -8.99 -35.29
N ALA A 249 33.84 -9.19 -34.62
CA ALA A 249 32.52 -9.14 -35.28
C ALA A 249 31.99 -7.71 -35.39
N ASP A 250 31.54 -7.34 -36.60
CA ASP A 250 30.93 -6.04 -36.87
C ASP A 250 29.52 -5.97 -36.27
N LEU A 251 29.46 -5.38 -35.06
CA LEU A 251 28.26 -5.33 -34.24
C LEU A 251 27.14 -4.52 -34.92
N GLU A 252 27.48 -3.46 -35.66
CA GLU A 252 26.51 -2.58 -36.30
C GLU A 252 25.78 -3.27 -37.45
N GLU A 253 26.50 -4.07 -38.24
CA GLU A 253 25.93 -4.86 -39.34
C GLU A 253 24.98 -5.96 -38.82
N ILE A 254 25.37 -6.64 -37.74
CA ILE A 254 24.56 -7.72 -37.14
C ILE A 254 23.28 -7.16 -36.52
N ILE A 255 23.34 -5.99 -35.86
CA ILE A 255 22.17 -5.28 -35.34
C ILE A 255 21.23 -4.87 -36.49
N ALA A 256 21.77 -4.40 -37.61
CA ALA A 256 20.99 -3.99 -38.76
C ALA A 256 20.32 -5.16 -39.51
N THR A 257 20.87 -6.37 -39.39
CA THR A 257 20.39 -7.58 -40.08
C THR A 257 19.51 -8.47 -39.20
N ALA A 258 19.45 -8.20 -37.88
CA ALA A 258 18.65 -8.96 -36.93
C ALA A 258 17.15 -8.63 -37.06
N ASP A 259 16.55 -9.08 -38.17
CA ASP A 259 15.10 -9.10 -38.30
C ASP A 259 14.46 -10.05 -37.28
N ILE A 260 13.30 -9.61 -36.80
CA ILE A 260 12.52 -10.18 -35.71
C ILE A 260 12.16 -11.66 -36.00
N PHE A 261 12.77 -12.59 -35.27
CA PHE A 261 12.39 -14.01 -35.33
C PHE A 261 11.06 -14.24 -34.60
N SER A 262 9.95 -14.30 -35.36
CA SER A 262 8.69 -14.87 -34.89
C SER A 262 8.74 -16.40 -34.98
N TYR A 263 8.34 -17.08 -33.90
CA TYR A 263 8.41 -18.53 -33.69
C TYR A 263 7.42 -19.30 -34.59
N TYR A 264 7.71 -19.47 -35.87
CA TYR A 264 6.99 -20.42 -36.74
C TYR A 264 7.90 -20.91 -37.87
N ASP A 265 8.73 -21.91 -37.58
CA ASP A 265 8.89 -23.08 -38.44
C ASP A 265 9.82 -24.10 -37.78
N ARG A 266 9.23 -25.24 -37.38
CA ARG A 266 9.97 -26.49 -37.19
C ARG A 266 9.54 -27.42 -38.31
N PRO A 267 10.42 -27.79 -39.26
CA PRO A 267 10.22 -29.03 -39.98
C PRO A 267 10.68 -30.18 -39.08
N TYR A 268 9.77 -31.14 -38.87
CA TYR A 268 10.12 -32.46 -38.38
C TYR A 268 11.18 -33.08 -39.29
N GLY A 269 12.25 -33.61 -38.69
CA GLY A 269 13.27 -34.43 -39.31
C GLY A 269 13.99 -35.24 -38.26
#